data_AF-A0A5B0G358-F1
#
_entry.id   AF-A0A5B0G358-F1
#
_cell.length_a   1.000
_cell.length_b   1.000
_cell.length_c   1.000
_cell.angle_alpha   90.00
_cell.angle_beta   90.00
_cell.angle_gamma   90.00
#
_symmetry.space_group_name_H-M   'P 1'
#
loop_
_entity.id
_entity.type
_entity.pdbx_description
1 polymer ?
#
loop_
_entity_poly.entity_id
_entity_poly.type
_entity_poly.pdbx_seq_one_letter_code
_entity_poly.pdbx_strand_id
1 'polypeptide(L)'
;PAKHKPGLVMHTAGWPLENDTYGGSFLYHLDNNQVVVGFVVGLGYTNPYLSPFEEFQRYKTHPAIRAILEGGKRVSYGARAITAGGLMSLPKLVFPGGALVGDDAGFLNASRIKGSHAAIKTGMLAAEAAFDAVQTGRQSDELTAYPESFKTSWLHSELHRARNFKQWMSKGLYLGTLMVGIEQKLLGGNVPWTLHHQHSDHEMLRPASQCKPITYPKPDGKLTFGRLSSVFISNTNHEENQPAHLTLKDPSVPVSVNRQTYAGPESRYCPAAVYEFVKNDDGSERLVINAQNCVHCKTCDIKDPTQNIVWVTPEGGGGPNYPNM
;
A
#
# COMPACT_ATOMS: atom_id res chain seq x y z
N PRO A 1 9.86 27.74 5.90
CA PRO A 1 8.86 28.37 6.80
C PRO A 1 7.84 29.27 6.08
N ALA A 2 8.28 30.27 5.29
CA ALA A 2 7.36 31.23 4.66
C ALA A 2 6.31 30.63 3.69
N LYS A 3 6.57 29.43 3.14
CA LYS A 3 5.65 28.70 2.25
C LYS A 3 4.72 27.73 3.00
N HIS A 4 4.91 27.56 4.30
CA HIS A 4 4.13 26.64 5.13
C HIS A 4 2.76 27.26 5.47
N LYS A 5 1.69 26.47 5.34
CA LYS A 5 0.31 26.87 5.62
C LYS A 5 -0.31 25.83 6.56
N PRO A 6 -0.26 26.03 7.90
CA PRO A 6 -0.79 25.06 8.86
C PRO A 6 -2.22 24.61 8.53
N GLY A 7 -2.48 23.30 8.57
CA GLY A 7 -3.80 22.73 8.28
C GLY A 7 -4.13 22.57 6.78
N LEU A 8 -3.24 23.00 5.87
CA LEU A 8 -3.43 22.76 4.44
C LEU A 8 -3.35 21.26 4.12
N VAL A 9 -4.38 20.77 3.41
CA VAL A 9 -4.48 19.42 2.88
C VAL A 9 -4.49 19.48 1.36
N MET A 10 -3.56 18.78 0.72
CA MET A 10 -3.46 18.68 -0.74
C MET A 10 -3.45 17.22 -1.18
N HIS A 11 -4.25 16.91 -2.20
CA HIS A 11 -4.24 15.64 -2.92
C HIS A 11 -4.07 15.92 -4.41
N THR A 12 -3.26 15.12 -5.09
CA THR A 12 -3.09 15.23 -6.55
C THR A 12 -3.23 13.86 -7.21
N ALA A 13 -3.71 13.86 -8.46
CA ALA A 13 -3.74 12.70 -9.34
C ALA A 13 -3.15 13.07 -10.70
N GLY A 14 -2.78 12.06 -11.50
CA GLY A 14 -2.10 12.24 -12.79
C GLY A 14 -0.59 12.10 -12.65
N TRP A 15 0.16 13.03 -13.26
CA TRP A 15 1.61 12.96 -13.33
C TRP A 15 2.26 12.70 -11.96
N PRO A 16 3.26 11.80 -11.85
CA PRO A 16 3.98 11.12 -12.95
C PRO A 16 3.37 9.82 -13.46
N LEU A 17 2.23 9.40 -12.95
CA LEU A 17 1.57 8.16 -13.39
C LEU A 17 0.87 8.36 -14.72
N GLU A 18 0.91 7.31 -15.54
CA GLU A 18 0.11 7.20 -16.75
C GLU A 18 -1.38 7.04 -16.41
N ASN A 19 -2.25 7.39 -17.36
CA ASN A 19 -3.72 7.36 -17.15
C ASN A 19 -4.25 5.97 -16.76
N ASP A 20 -3.59 4.88 -17.17
CA ASP A 20 -3.98 3.50 -16.86
C ASP A 20 -3.46 2.99 -15.51
N THR A 21 -2.67 3.80 -14.79
CA THR A 21 -2.06 3.43 -13.51
C THR A 21 -2.74 4.19 -12.37
N TYR A 22 -3.48 3.45 -11.54
CA TYR A 22 -4.10 4.05 -10.35
C TYR A 22 -3.05 4.52 -9.34
N GLY A 23 -3.19 5.76 -8.88
CA GLY A 23 -2.39 6.29 -7.81
C GLY A 23 -2.56 7.80 -7.67
N GLY A 24 -1.77 8.39 -6.79
CA GLY A 24 -1.82 9.81 -6.49
C GLY A 24 -0.97 10.18 -5.29
N SER A 25 -1.04 11.44 -4.90
CA SER A 25 -0.26 11.96 -3.78
C SER A 25 -1.13 12.50 -2.67
N PHE A 26 -0.50 12.65 -1.50
CA PHE A 26 -1.01 13.48 -0.42
C PHE A 26 0.12 14.36 0.12
N LEU A 27 -0.22 15.59 0.50
CA LEU A 27 0.67 16.52 1.16
C LEU A 27 -0.11 17.30 2.22
N TYR A 28 0.30 17.15 3.48
CA TYR A 28 -0.37 17.73 4.64
C TYR A 28 0.61 18.63 5.41
N HIS A 29 0.21 19.86 5.67
CA HIS A 29 0.96 20.78 6.51
C HIS A 29 0.59 20.58 7.98
N LEU A 30 1.54 20.04 8.75
CA LEU A 30 1.42 19.84 10.19
C LEU A 30 1.94 21.06 10.96
N ASP A 31 1.90 21.01 12.28
CA ASP A 31 2.53 22.02 13.14
C ASP A 31 4.06 22.07 12.97
N ASN A 32 4.70 23.05 13.60
CA ASN A 32 6.17 23.18 13.65
C ASN A 32 6.86 23.24 12.27
N ASN A 33 6.21 23.85 11.27
CA ASN A 33 6.70 23.92 9.89
C ASN A 33 6.93 22.56 9.22
N GLN A 34 6.30 21.49 9.73
CA GLN A 34 6.44 20.15 9.16
C GLN A 34 5.44 19.92 8.04
N VAL A 35 5.83 19.06 7.09
CA VAL A 35 4.98 18.59 6.02
C VAL A 35 5.11 17.08 5.94
N VAL A 36 3.98 16.39 5.89
CA VAL A 36 3.93 14.97 5.50
C VAL A 36 3.57 14.92 4.03
N VAL A 37 4.41 14.27 3.24
CA VAL A 37 4.18 14.08 1.81
C VAL A 37 4.35 12.59 1.48
N GLY A 38 3.44 12.06 0.68
CA GLY A 38 3.47 10.66 0.27
C GLY A 38 2.84 10.45 -1.10
N PHE A 39 3.05 9.24 -1.61
CA PHE A 39 2.59 8.82 -2.92
C PHE A 39 2.08 7.39 -2.86
N VAL A 40 0.94 7.15 -3.49
CA VAL A 40 0.27 5.85 -3.53
C VAL A 40 0.26 5.38 -4.98
N VAL A 41 0.64 4.12 -5.18
CA VAL A 41 0.47 3.40 -6.45
C VAL A 41 -0.35 2.16 -6.17
N GLY A 42 -1.43 1.97 -6.92
CA GLY A 42 -2.22 0.74 -6.85
C GLY A 42 -1.40 -0.43 -7.33
N LEU A 43 -1.36 -1.51 -6.56
CA LEU A 43 -0.55 -2.68 -6.91
C LEU A 43 -1.08 -3.42 -8.14
N GLY A 44 -2.29 -3.14 -8.64
CA GLY A 44 -2.76 -3.61 -9.95
C GLY A 44 -2.10 -2.97 -11.19
N TYR A 45 -0.97 -2.25 -11.06
CA TYR A 45 -0.24 -1.72 -12.22
C TYR A 45 0.34 -2.86 -13.08
N THR A 46 0.48 -2.61 -14.39
CA THR A 46 0.78 -3.66 -15.38
C THR A 46 2.22 -3.66 -15.88
N ASN A 47 2.92 -2.52 -15.85
CA ASN A 47 4.29 -2.40 -16.35
C ASN A 47 5.31 -2.88 -15.26
N PRO A 48 6.06 -3.96 -15.48
CA PRO A 48 6.99 -4.49 -14.48
C PRO A 48 8.24 -3.61 -14.25
N TYR A 49 8.45 -2.59 -15.10
CA TYR A 49 9.50 -1.59 -14.92
C TYR A 49 9.09 -0.43 -14.01
N LEU A 50 7.81 -0.31 -13.66
CA LEU A 50 7.33 0.72 -12.73
C LEU A 50 7.92 0.51 -11.34
N SER A 51 8.41 1.58 -10.74
CA SER A 51 8.86 1.58 -9.36
C SER A 51 8.07 2.61 -8.55
N PRO A 52 7.20 2.20 -7.60
CA PRO A 52 6.45 3.14 -6.76
C PRO A 52 7.34 4.11 -5.99
N PHE A 53 8.51 3.64 -5.54
CA PHE A 53 9.51 4.48 -4.89
C PHE A 53 10.03 5.58 -5.81
N GLU A 54 10.41 5.22 -7.05
CA GLU A 54 10.94 6.20 -8.00
C GLU A 54 9.86 7.15 -8.53
N GLU A 55 8.62 6.68 -8.69
CA GLU A 55 7.49 7.57 -9.00
C GLU A 55 7.27 8.61 -7.90
N PHE A 56 7.41 8.21 -6.63
CA PHE A 56 7.37 9.17 -5.53
C PHE A 56 8.53 10.17 -5.57
N GLN A 57 9.76 9.71 -5.84
CA GLN A 57 10.90 10.62 -6.02
C GLN A 57 10.64 11.61 -7.17
N ARG A 58 10.20 11.10 -8.32
CA ARG A 58 9.87 11.88 -9.52
C ARG A 58 8.75 12.88 -9.25
N TYR A 59 7.68 12.49 -8.57
CA TYR A 59 6.54 13.35 -8.20
C TYR A 59 6.99 14.63 -7.50
N LYS A 60 7.95 14.54 -6.56
CA LYS A 60 8.46 15.71 -5.82
C LYS A 60 9.10 16.76 -6.72
N THR A 61 9.52 16.40 -7.93
CA THR A 61 10.12 17.33 -8.89
C THR A 61 9.11 18.21 -9.60
N HIS A 62 7.80 17.90 -9.53
CA HIS A 62 6.73 18.71 -10.11
C HIS A 62 6.80 20.16 -9.56
N PRO A 63 6.68 21.22 -10.38
CA PRO A 63 6.91 22.60 -9.94
C PRO A 63 6.10 23.01 -8.71
N ALA A 64 4.82 22.63 -8.65
CA ALA A 64 3.95 22.94 -7.51
C ALA A 64 4.39 22.28 -6.20
N ILE A 65 5.00 21.09 -6.27
CA ILE A 65 5.43 20.31 -5.11
C ILE A 65 6.85 20.69 -4.71
N ARG A 66 7.74 20.81 -5.70
CA ARG A 66 9.09 21.37 -5.53
C ARG A 66 9.03 22.70 -4.80
N ALA A 67 8.13 23.59 -5.21
CA ALA A 67 7.98 24.90 -4.57
C ALA A 67 7.76 24.79 -3.06
N ILE A 68 7.06 23.76 -2.56
CA ILE A 68 6.82 23.55 -1.13
C ILE A 68 8.04 22.95 -0.42
N LEU A 69 8.69 21.98 -1.06
CA LEU A 69 9.74 21.16 -0.43
C LEU A 69 11.15 21.75 -0.54
N GLU A 70 11.40 22.62 -1.51
CA GLU A 70 12.72 23.22 -1.75
C GLU A 70 13.24 23.99 -0.53
N GLY A 71 14.50 23.72 -0.17
CA GLY A 71 15.14 24.23 1.06
C GLY A 71 14.70 23.51 2.34
N GLY A 72 13.79 22.55 2.25
CA GLY A 72 13.39 21.69 3.36
C GLY A 72 14.42 20.61 3.69
N LYS A 73 14.27 20.00 4.87
CA LYS A 73 15.05 18.84 5.31
C LYS A 73 14.12 17.64 5.42
N ARG A 74 14.45 16.54 4.74
CA ARG A 74 13.77 15.25 4.93
C ARG A 74 14.19 14.64 6.27
N VAL A 75 13.23 14.31 7.12
CA VAL A 75 13.48 13.84 8.49
C VAL A 75 13.16 12.36 8.72
N SER A 76 12.25 11.79 7.93
CA SER A 76 11.80 10.41 8.07
C SER A 76 11.38 9.85 6.70
N TYR A 77 11.31 8.53 6.62
CA TYR A 77 10.78 7.77 5.48
C TYR A 77 10.10 6.50 5.98
N GLY A 78 9.12 6.01 5.23
CA GLY A 78 8.65 4.64 5.34
C GLY A 78 7.67 4.32 4.22
N ALA A 79 7.16 3.10 4.25
CA ALA A 79 6.24 2.59 3.26
C ALA A 79 5.34 1.52 3.87
N ARG A 80 4.09 1.49 3.40
CA ARG A 80 3.09 0.50 3.82
C ARG A 80 2.14 0.21 2.67
N ALA A 81 1.78 -1.05 2.46
CA ALA A 81 0.62 -1.39 1.66
C ALA A 81 -0.65 -1.00 2.43
N ILE A 82 -1.64 -0.48 1.70
CA ILE A 82 -2.95 -0.14 2.24
C ILE A 82 -4.03 -0.89 1.47
N THR A 83 -5.10 -1.28 2.13
CA THR A 83 -6.21 -1.95 1.47
C THR A 83 -7.01 -0.94 0.64
N ALA A 84 -7.52 -1.39 -0.51
CA ALA A 84 -8.30 -0.52 -1.40
C ALA A 84 -9.49 -1.23 -2.07
N GLY A 85 -9.72 -2.51 -1.77
CA GLY A 85 -10.83 -3.28 -2.33
C GLY A 85 -12.22 -2.86 -1.82
N GLY A 86 -12.26 -2.27 -0.61
CA GLY A 86 -13.49 -1.74 -0.01
C GLY A 86 -14.46 -2.84 0.42
N LEU A 87 -15.75 -2.48 0.52
CA LEU A 87 -16.82 -3.34 1.06
C LEU A 87 -16.86 -4.73 0.39
N MET A 88 -16.63 -4.78 -0.92
CA MET A 88 -16.74 -6.01 -1.71
C MET A 88 -15.57 -6.98 -1.52
N SER A 89 -14.52 -6.55 -0.82
CA SER A 89 -13.35 -7.36 -0.51
C SER A 89 -13.28 -7.76 0.96
N LEU A 90 -14.27 -7.41 1.78
CA LEU A 90 -14.30 -7.83 3.18
C LEU A 90 -14.50 -9.36 3.26
N PRO A 91 -13.66 -10.07 4.03
CA PRO A 91 -13.84 -11.50 4.26
C PRO A 91 -14.97 -11.75 5.28
N LYS A 92 -15.20 -13.02 5.60
CA LYS A 92 -15.92 -13.36 6.84
C LYS A 92 -15.12 -12.78 8.02
N LEU A 93 -15.78 -11.97 8.85
CA LEU A 93 -15.11 -11.19 9.90
C LEU A 93 -14.86 -11.94 11.21
N VAL A 94 -15.48 -13.11 11.40
CA VAL A 94 -15.42 -13.87 12.65
C VAL A 94 -15.21 -15.35 12.36
N PHE A 95 -14.54 -16.02 13.30
CA PHE A 95 -14.31 -17.45 13.33
C PHE A 95 -14.27 -17.92 14.80
N PRO A 96 -14.36 -19.23 15.08
CA PRO A 96 -14.39 -19.70 16.47
C PRO A 96 -13.17 -19.23 17.25
N GLY A 97 -13.39 -18.42 18.29
CA GLY A 97 -12.32 -17.87 19.12
C GLY A 97 -11.61 -16.62 18.57
N GLY A 98 -12.08 -16.00 17.48
CA GLY A 98 -11.45 -14.79 16.96
C GLY A 98 -12.27 -13.94 15.98
N ALA A 99 -11.75 -12.75 15.70
CA ALA A 99 -12.35 -11.77 14.80
C ALA A 99 -11.29 -10.96 14.07
N LEU A 100 -11.63 -10.49 12.86
CA LEU A 100 -10.82 -9.60 12.04
C LEU A 100 -11.37 -8.17 12.16
N VAL A 101 -10.50 -7.20 12.45
CA VAL A 101 -10.84 -5.79 12.63
C VAL A 101 -9.91 -4.88 11.84
N GLY A 102 -10.33 -3.64 11.59
CA GLY A 102 -9.53 -2.63 10.88
C GLY A 102 -9.02 -3.07 9.51
N ASP A 103 -7.79 -2.70 9.19
CA ASP A 103 -7.24 -2.92 7.85
C ASP A 103 -6.82 -4.39 7.61
N ASP A 104 -6.75 -5.21 8.66
CA ASP A 104 -6.57 -6.66 8.53
C ASP A 104 -7.79 -7.30 7.84
N ALA A 105 -9.00 -6.85 8.19
CA ALA A 105 -10.23 -7.19 7.46
C ALA A 105 -10.40 -6.38 6.16
N GLY A 106 -9.81 -5.18 6.07
CA GLY A 106 -9.86 -4.33 4.88
C GLY A 106 -10.91 -3.21 4.90
N PHE A 107 -11.21 -2.64 6.08
CA PHE A 107 -12.22 -1.59 6.24
C PHE A 107 -11.84 -0.19 5.74
N LEU A 108 -10.70 -0.03 5.07
CA LEU A 108 -10.25 1.27 4.55
C LEU A 108 -11.21 1.84 3.50
N ASN A 109 -11.58 3.11 3.65
CA ASN A 109 -12.30 3.85 2.62
C ASN A 109 -11.30 4.48 1.62
N ALA A 110 -11.09 3.79 0.49
CA ALA A 110 -10.12 4.20 -0.53
C ALA A 110 -10.44 5.57 -1.13
N SER A 111 -11.73 5.91 -1.29
CA SER A 111 -12.15 7.19 -1.89
C SER A 111 -11.77 8.41 -1.03
N ARG A 112 -11.58 8.20 0.27
CA ARG A 112 -11.23 9.24 1.24
C ARG A 112 -9.78 9.15 1.69
N ILE A 113 -9.08 8.06 1.35
CA ILE A 113 -7.75 7.69 1.87
C ILE A 113 -7.78 7.67 3.42
N LYS A 114 -8.79 7.02 3.98
CA LYS A 114 -9.00 6.96 5.44
C LYS A 114 -9.42 5.55 5.89
N GLY A 115 -8.63 4.97 6.79
CA GLY A 115 -8.93 3.69 7.46
C GLY A 115 -8.97 3.78 8.99
N SER A 116 -8.32 4.78 9.60
CA SER A 116 -8.19 4.84 11.06
C SER A 116 -9.52 4.92 11.81
N HIS A 117 -10.47 5.74 11.35
CA HIS A 117 -11.80 5.82 11.96
C HIS A 117 -12.60 4.53 11.78
N ALA A 118 -12.40 3.83 10.66
CA ALA A 118 -13.01 2.54 10.39
C ALA A 118 -12.41 1.42 11.27
N ALA A 119 -11.09 1.44 11.48
CA ALA A 119 -10.39 0.53 12.39
C ALA A 119 -10.82 0.73 13.85
N ILE A 120 -10.92 1.98 14.30
CA ILE A 120 -11.46 2.29 15.63
C ILE A 120 -12.89 1.78 15.76
N LYS A 121 -13.76 2.07 14.80
CA LYS A 121 -15.17 1.65 14.88
C LYS A 121 -15.33 0.13 14.90
N THR A 122 -14.58 -0.58 14.07
CA THR A 122 -14.65 -2.06 14.01
C THR A 122 -14.07 -2.69 15.26
N GLY A 123 -13.00 -2.13 15.84
CA GLY A 123 -12.52 -2.51 17.16
C GLY A 123 -13.57 -2.33 18.26
N MET A 124 -14.29 -1.20 18.27
CA MET A 124 -15.38 -0.95 19.22
C MET A 124 -16.52 -1.99 19.07
N LEU A 125 -16.99 -2.23 17.85
CA LEU A 125 -18.07 -3.19 17.59
C LEU A 125 -17.68 -4.63 17.97
N ALA A 126 -16.44 -5.02 17.67
CA ALA A 126 -15.92 -6.33 18.05
C ALA A 126 -15.78 -6.46 19.57
N ALA A 127 -15.35 -5.40 20.26
CA ALA A 127 -15.23 -5.37 21.72
C ALA A 127 -16.60 -5.46 22.42
N GLU A 128 -17.61 -4.75 21.93
CA GLU A 128 -18.99 -4.84 22.41
C GLU A 128 -19.52 -6.29 22.30
N ALA A 129 -19.37 -6.91 21.13
CA ALA A 129 -19.76 -8.29 20.90
C ALA A 129 -19.00 -9.30 21.79
N ALA A 130 -17.70 -9.09 21.98
CA ALA A 130 -16.87 -9.93 22.85
C ALA A 130 -17.27 -9.80 24.32
N PHE A 131 -17.54 -8.58 24.79
CA PHE A 131 -17.96 -8.31 26.16
C PHE A 131 -19.28 -9.02 26.49
N ASP A 132 -20.29 -8.88 25.62
CA ASP A 132 -21.58 -9.56 25.80
C ASP A 132 -21.45 -11.09 25.80
N ALA A 133 -20.59 -11.64 24.93
CA ALA A 133 -20.31 -13.07 24.90
C ALA A 133 -19.69 -13.56 26.22
N VAL A 134 -18.71 -12.83 26.77
CA VAL A 134 -18.08 -13.15 28.05
C VAL A 134 -19.09 -13.06 29.21
N GLN A 135 -19.91 -12.01 29.25
CA GLN A 135 -20.94 -11.83 30.29
C GLN A 135 -21.99 -12.96 30.30
N THR A 136 -22.28 -13.53 29.14
CA THR A 136 -23.20 -14.66 28.98
C THR A 136 -22.54 -16.03 29.12
N GLY A 137 -21.25 -16.07 29.48
CA GLY A 137 -20.51 -17.31 29.70
C GLY A 137 -20.16 -18.09 28.43
N ARG A 138 -20.26 -17.46 27.25
CA ARG A 138 -19.86 -18.08 25.98
C ARG A 138 -18.34 -18.23 25.89
N GLN A 139 -17.88 -19.28 25.23
CA GLN A 139 -16.46 -19.60 25.07
C GLN A 139 -16.19 -20.25 23.71
N SER A 140 -15.04 -19.93 23.11
CA SER A 140 -14.50 -20.60 21.91
C SER A 140 -15.45 -20.66 20.70
N ASP A 141 -16.39 -19.72 20.58
CA ASP A 141 -17.38 -19.66 19.51
C ASP A 141 -17.24 -18.40 18.64
N GLU A 142 -18.17 -18.18 17.72
CA GLU A 142 -18.15 -17.01 16.82
C GLU A 142 -18.91 -15.81 17.39
N LEU A 143 -18.28 -14.63 17.31
CA LEU A 143 -18.89 -13.34 17.72
C LEU A 143 -19.86 -12.79 16.66
N THR A 144 -20.94 -13.51 16.35
CA THR A 144 -21.91 -13.15 15.29
C THR A 144 -22.55 -11.77 15.45
N ALA A 145 -22.64 -11.24 16.68
CA ALA A 145 -23.13 -9.89 16.94
C ALA A 145 -22.26 -8.78 16.30
N TYR A 146 -20.96 -9.01 16.10
CA TYR A 146 -20.06 -8.04 15.47
C TYR A 146 -20.39 -7.83 13.97
N PRO A 147 -20.43 -8.86 13.11
CA PRO A 147 -20.87 -8.69 11.73
C PRO A 147 -22.26 -8.05 11.57
N GLU A 148 -23.22 -8.39 12.43
CA GLU A 148 -24.58 -7.83 12.36
C GLU A 148 -24.62 -6.35 12.75
N SER A 149 -23.91 -5.97 13.82
CA SER A 149 -23.79 -4.56 14.22
C SER A 149 -23.00 -3.73 13.20
N PHE A 150 -22.03 -4.33 12.51
CA PHE A 150 -21.36 -3.67 11.40
C PHE A 150 -22.34 -3.32 10.27
N LYS A 151 -23.19 -4.25 9.82
CA LYS A 151 -24.15 -4.03 8.72
C LYS A 151 -25.10 -2.86 8.96
N THR A 152 -25.46 -2.60 10.22
CA THR A 152 -26.36 -1.50 10.63
C THR A 152 -25.61 -0.23 11.04
N SER A 153 -24.27 -0.24 11.04
CA SER A 153 -23.45 0.90 11.43
C SER A 153 -23.32 1.96 10.33
N TRP A 154 -22.95 3.18 10.74
CA TRP A 154 -22.57 4.25 9.80
C TRP A 154 -21.38 3.86 8.92
N LEU A 155 -20.51 2.96 9.38
CA LEU A 155 -19.34 2.54 8.63
C LEU A 155 -19.75 1.69 7.42
N HIS A 156 -20.71 0.78 7.58
CA HIS A 156 -21.25 0.03 6.45
C HIS A 156 -21.89 0.97 5.44
N SER A 157 -22.68 1.97 5.88
CA SER A 157 -23.23 2.98 4.97
C SER A 157 -22.14 3.77 4.24
N GLU A 158 -21.07 4.16 4.93
CA GLU A 158 -19.92 4.86 4.34
C GLU A 158 -19.23 4.01 3.25
N LEU A 159 -18.93 2.75 3.56
CA LEU A 159 -18.24 1.84 2.64
C LEU A 159 -19.14 1.42 1.48
N HIS A 160 -20.44 1.20 1.72
CA HIS A 160 -21.42 0.92 0.68
C HIS A 160 -21.53 2.10 -0.30
N ARG A 161 -21.54 3.34 0.20
CA ARG A 161 -21.55 4.53 -0.66
C ARG A 161 -20.30 4.61 -1.56
N ALA A 162 -19.14 4.19 -1.06
CA ALA A 162 -17.86 4.25 -1.78
C ALA A 162 -17.54 2.96 -2.58
N ARG A 163 -18.41 1.95 -2.58
CA ARG A 163 -18.10 0.56 -2.97
C ARG A 163 -17.57 0.35 -4.39
N ASN A 164 -17.87 1.25 -5.32
CA ASN A 164 -17.43 1.16 -6.72
C ASN A 164 -16.21 2.04 -7.05
N PHE A 165 -15.72 2.82 -6.08
CA PHE A 165 -14.68 3.83 -6.33
C PHE A 165 -13.42 3.19 -6.95
N LYS A 166 -12.88 2.14 -6.32
CA LYS A 166 -11.62 1.53 -6.78
C LYS A 166 -11.77 0.82 -8.13
N GLN A 167 -12.95 0.25 -8.38
CA GLN A 167 -13.32 -0.48 -9.59
C GLN A 167 -13.48 0.47 -10.79
N TRP A 168 -14.00 1.67 -10.57
CA TRP A 168 -13.97 2.71 -11.60
C TRP A 168 -12.58 3.24 -11.83
N MET A 169 -11.84 3.52 -10.76
CA MET A 169 -10.47 4.03 -10.85
C MET A 169 -9.47 3.02 -11.45
N SER A 170 -9.77 1.72 -11.45
CA SER A 170 -8.99 0.72 -12.18
C SER A 170 -9.21 0.74 -13.70
N LYS A 171 -10.22 1.46 -14.20
CA LYS A 171 -10.44 1.66 -15.65
C LYS A 171 -9.73 2.90 -16.20
N GLY A 172 -8.80 3.46 -15.42
CA GLY A 172 -8.01 4.63 -15.76
C GLY A 172 -8.55 5.94 -15.15
N LEU A 173 -7.67 6.95 -15.05
CA LEU A 173 -7.93 8.20 -14.34
C LEU A 173 -9.13 8.96 -14.90
N TYR A 174 -9.24 9.15 -16.21
CA TYR A 174 -10.32 9.96 -16.80
C TYR A 174 -11.69 9.29 -16.68
N LEU A 175 -11.81 8.03 -17.13
CA LEU A 175 -13.08 7.30 -17.04
C LEU A 175 -13.47 7.06 -15.58
N GLY A 176 -12.50 6.70 -14.73
CA GLY A 176 -12.70 6.52 -13.30
C GLY A 176 -13.23 7.79 -12.63
N THR A 177 -12.60 8.93 -12.89
CA THR A 177 -13.03 10.23 -12.35
C THR A 177 -14.43 10.62 -12.80
N LEU A 178 -14.73 10.45 -14.10
CA LEU A 178 -16.06 10.74 -14.64
C LEU A 178 -17.14 9.90 -13.94
N MET A 179 -16.93 8.58 -13.88
CA MET A 179 -17.91 7.67 -13.30
C MET A 179 -18.06 7.88 -11.79
N VAL A 180 -16.96 8.05 -11.05
CA VAL A 180 -17.02 8.42 -9.61
C VAL A 180 -17.79 9.73 -9.43
N GLY A 181 -17.57 10.72 -10.29
CA GLY A 181 -18.32 11.97 -10.28
C GLY A 181 -19.82 11.76 -10.47
N ILE A 182 -20.22 10.97 -11.46
CA ILE A 182 -21.63 10.60 -11.69
C ILE A 182 -22.21 9.89 -10.45
N GLU A 183 -21.57 8.84 -9.96
CA GLU A 183 -22.11 8.09 -8.82
C GLU A 183 -22.21 8.95 -7.56
N GLN A 184 -21.17 9.71 -7.21
CA GLN A 184 -21.10 10.41 -5.94
C GLN A 184 -21.81 11.77 -5.93
N LYS A 185 -21.75 12.52 -7.04
CA LYS A 185 -22.32 13.87 -7.12
C LYS A 185 -23.73 13.87 -7.71
N LEU A 186 -23.97 13.11 -8.78
CA LEU A 186 -25.28 13.08 -9.43
C LEU A 186 -26.25 12.14 -8.71
N LEU A 187 -25.79 10.95 -8.33
CA LEU A 187 -26.63 9.90 -7.75
C LEU A 187 -26.49 9.78 -6.22
N GLY A 188 -25.68 10.63 -5.59
CA GLY A 188 -25.49 10.64 -4.13
C GLY A 188 -24.87 9.36 -3.53
N GLY A 189 -24.31 8.49 -4.38
CA GLY A 189 -23.83 7.15 -4.04
C GLY A 189 -24.90 6.06 -4.00
N ASN A 190 -26.15 6.40 -4.31
CA ASN A 190 -27.29 5.49 -4.36
C ASN A 190 -27.46 4.90 -5.76
N VAL A 191 -26.42 4.20 -6.23
CA VAL A 191 -26.46 3.56 -7.55
C VAL A 191 -27.03 2.15 -7.48
N PRO A 192 -27.81 1.69 -8.48
CA PRO A 192 -28.46 0.38 -8.48
C PRO A 192 -27.54 -0.77 -8.92
N TRP A 193 -26.24 -0.55 -9.04
CA TRP A 193 -25.25 -1.56 -9.42
C TRP A 193 -24.08 -1.62 -8.45
N THR A 194 -23.37 -2.74 -8.48
CA THR A 194 -22.12 -2.96 -7.75
C THR A 194 -21.09 -3.57 -8.69
N LEU A 195 -19.89 -2.99 -8.71
CA LEU A 195 -18.80 -3.48 -9.54
C LEU A 195 -17.90 -4.42 -8.74
N HIS A 196 -17.29 -5.37 -9.45
CA HIS A 196 -16.39 -6.35 -8.87
C HIS A 196 -15.03 -6.32 -9.58
N HIS A 197 -13.96 -6.40 -8.79
CA HIS A 197 -12.64 -6.71 -9.33
C HIS A 197 -12.62 -8.16 -9.85
N GLN A 198 -11.96 -8.39 -10.98
CA GLN A 198 -11.88 -9.69 -11.64
C GLN A 198 -10.52 -10.37 -11.46
N HIS A 199 -9.53 -9.62 -10.97
CA HIS A 199 -8.14 -10.06 -10.88
C HIS A 199 -7.54 -9.62 -9.55
N SER A 200 -6.59 -10.44 -9.08
CA SER A 200 -5.71 -10.09 -7.97
C SER A 200 -4.56 -9.20 -8.47
N ASP A 201 -4.01 -8.35 -7.60
CA ASP A 201 -2.96 -7.40 -7.99
C ASP A 201 -1.69 -8.08 -8.56
N HIS A 202 -1.36 -9.28 -8.09
CA HIS A 202 -0.20 -10.05 -8.59
C HIS A 202 -0.38 -10.54 -10.04
N GLU A 203 -1.62 -10.77 -10.49
CA GLU A 203 -1.93 -11.29 -11.83
C GLU A 203 -1.79 -10.23 -12.92
N MET A 204 -1.70 -8.95 -12.54
CA MET A 204 -1.83 -7.83 -13.46
C MET A 204 -0.56 -7.49 -14.24
N LEU A 205 0.61 -8.03 -13.88
CA LEU A 205 1.85 -7.73 -14.59
C LEU A 205 1.84 -8.34 -15.99
N ARG A 206 2.21 -7.53 -16.98
CA ARG A 206 2.51 -8.03 -18.33
C ARG A 206 3.97 -8.46 -18.43
N PRO A 207 4.30 -9.40 -19.33
CA PRO A 207 5.69 -9.73 -19.63
C PRO A 207 6.50 -8.48 -19.98
N ALA A 208 7.75 -8.44 -19.54
CA ALA A 208 8.65 -7.31 -19.73
C ALA A 208 8.92 -7.01 -21.21
N SER A 209 8.87 -8.03 -22.08
CA SER A 209 8.98 -7.91 -23.53
C SER A 209 7.84 -7.11 -24.19
N GLN A 210 6.70 -6.98 -23.49
CA GLN A 210 5.52 -6.24 -23.97
C GLN A 210 5.42 -4.84 -23.35
N CYS A 211 6.39 -4.44 -22.53
CA CYS A 211 6.36 -3.20 -21.77
C CYS A 211 7.57 -2.33 -22.10
N LYS A 212 7.36 -1.01 -22.10
CA LYS A 212 8.44 -0.04 -22.26
C LYS A 212 9.17 0.16 -20.92
N PRO A 213 10.50 -0.01 -20.86
CA PRO A 213 11.28 0.34 -19.68
C PRO A 213 11.12 1.82 -19.30
N ILE A 214 11.06 2.10 -18.00
CA ILE A 214 10.97 3.46 -17.47
C ILE A 214 12.36 3.87 -16.98
N THR A 215 12.88 4.97 -17.52
CA THR A 215 14.14 5.55 -17.08
C THR A 215 13.87 6.62 -16.03
N TYR A 216 14.21 6.32 -14.78
CA TYR A 216 14.08 7.29 -13.68
C TYR A 216 15.36 8.14 -13.55
N PRO A 217 15.23 9.47 -13.34
CA PRO A 217 16.38 10.33 -13.09
C PRO A 217 17.15 9.92 -11.84
N LYS A 218 18.48 10.12 -11.85
CA LYS A 218 19.29 9.94 -10.64
C LYS A 218 18.84 10.93 -9.55
N PRO A 219 18.84 10.52 -8.27
CA PRO A 219 18.47 11.41 -7.17
C PRO A 219 19.48 12.56 -7.01
N ASP A 220 19.00 13.75 -6.65
CA ASP A 220 19.83 14.95 -6.46
C ASP A 220 20.35 15.13 -5.02
N GLY A 221 19.90 14.29 -4.09
CA GLY A 221 20.27 14.33 -2.67
C GLY A 221 19.67 15.51 -1.89
N LYS A 222 18.78 16.29 -2.51
CA LYS A 222 18.15 17.49 -1.92
C LYS A 222 16.63 17.38 -1.93
N LEU A 223 16.05 17.17 -3.11
CA LEU A 223 14.62 16.97 -3.32
C LEU A 223 14.30 15.49 -3.51
N THR A 224 15.16 14.77 -4.22
CA THR A 224 15.05 13.34 -4.52
C THR A 224 16.21 12.57 -3.91
N PHE A 225 15.95 11.35 -3.46
CA PHE A 225 16.88 10.57 -2.64
C PHE A 225 16.91 9.11 -3.07
N GLY A 226 18.07 8.46 -2.91
CA GLY A 226 18.21 7.03 -3.19
C GLY A 226 17.49 6.16 -2.15
N ARG A 227 17.14 4.93 -2.54
CA ARG A 227 16.37 4.00 -1.70
C ARG A 227 17.09 3.65 -0.39
N LEU A 228 18.39 3.32 -0.43
CA LEU A 228 19.18 3.02 0.78
C LEU A 228 19.26 4.19 1.76
N SER A 229 19.48 5.42 1.27
CA SER A 229 19.45 6.62 2.13
C SER A 229 18.06 6.88 2.75
N SER A 230 17.01 6.34 2.15
CA SER A 230 15.63 6.43 2.65
C SER A 230 15.39 5.39 3.73
N VAL A 231 15.84 4.15 3.51
CA VAL A 231 15.83 3.06 4.51
C VAL A 231 16.58 3.47 5.78
N PHE A 232 17.73 4.15 5.65
CA PHE A 232 18.47 4.65 6.80
C PHE A 232 17.61 5.54 7.72
N ILE A 233 16.82 6.46 7.15
CA ILE A 233 15.95 7.36 7.93
C ILE A 233 14.56 6.79 8.21
N SER A 234 14.27 5.54 7.83
CA SER A 234 13.15 4.79 8.42
C SER A 234 13.53 4.15 9.75
N ASN A 235 14.81 4.25 10.13
CA ASN A 235 15.38 3.67 11.35
C ASN A 235 14.99 2.20 11.51
N THR A 236 14.98 1.46 10.39
CA THR A 236 14.64 0.04 10.38
C THR A 236 15.88 -0.78 10.70
N ASN A 237 15.72 -1.77 11.56
CA ASN A 237 16.80 -2.67 11.93
C ASN A 237 16.24 -4.06 12.29
N HIS A 238 17.06 -5.09 12.13
CA HIS A 238 16.78 -6.46 12.54
C HIS A 238 18.06 -7.07 13.10
N GLU A 239 17.95 -8.05 14.00
CA GLU A 239 19.09 -8.90 14.37
C GLU A 239 19.68 -9.54 13.10
N GLU A 240 20.99 -9.43 12.90
CA GLU A 240 21.65 -9.88 11.68
C GLU A 240 21.70 -11.41 11.61
N ASN A 241 21.84 -12.06 12.77
CA ASN A 241 21.92 -13.51 12.86
C ASN A 241 20.56 -14.17 13.05
N GLN A 242 19.59 -13.83 12.19
CA GLN A 242 18.28 -14.48 12.14
C GLN A 242 17.96 -14.92 10.70
N PRO A 243 17.14 -15.98 10.51
CA PRO A 243 16.70 -16.37 9.18
C PRO A 243 15.90 -15.25 8.50
N ALA A 244 16.03 -15.13 7.18
CA ALA A 244 15.25 -14.16 6.43
C ALA A 244 13.74 -14.44 6.58
N HIS A 245 13.01 -13.45 7.10
CA HIS A 245 11.56 -13.50 7.27
C HIS A 245 10.78 -13.29 5.95
N LEU A 246 11.50 -13.18 4.84
CA LEU A 246 10.98 -13.14 3.48
C LEU A 246 11.35 -14.49 2.84
N THR A 247 10.52 -15.50 3.08
CA THR A 247 10.79 -16.85 2.60
C THR A 247 10.30 -17.02 1.17
N LEU A 248 10.89 -17.99 0.46
CA LEU A 248 10.49 -18.37 -0.89
C LEU A 248 9.92 -19.78 -0.84
N LYS A 249 8.76 -20.01 -1.48
CA LYS A 249 8.23 -21.38 -1.64
C LYS A 249 9.15 -22.22 -2.54
N ASP A 250 9.69 -21.59 -3.58
CA ASP A 250 10.67 -22.14 -4.51
C ASP A 250 11.79 -21.11 -4.78
N PRO A 251 13.05 -21.41 -4.42
CA PRO A 251 14.18 -20.48 -4.60
C PRO A 251 14.61 -20.28 -6.06
N SER A 252 14.15 -21.11 -7.00
CA SER A 252 14.50 -20.99 -8.42
C SER A 252 13.64 -19.94 -9.16
N VAL A 253 12.39 -19.77 -8.73
CA VAL A 253 11.37 -18.93 -9.38
C VAL A 253 11.79 -17.47 -9.57
N PRO A 254 12.47 -16.79 -8.62
CA PRO A 254 12.90 -15.41 -8.83
C PRO A 254 13.78 -15.23 -10.07
N VAL A 255 14.63 -16.21 -10.38
CA VAL A 255 15.51 -16.15 -11.56
C VAL A 255 14.80 -16.73 -12.79
N SER A 256 14.24 -17.94 -12.67
CA SER A 256 13.68 -18.66 -13.82
C SER A 256 12.38 -18.06 -14.37
N VAL A 257 11.62 -17.34 -13.54
CA VAL A 257 10.33 -16.74 -13.93
C VAL A 257 10.35 -15.23 -13.76
N ASN A 258 10.57 -14.72 -12.55
CA ASN A 258 10.40 -13.29 -12.27
C ASN A 258 11.41 -12.44 -13.07
N ARG A 259 12.69 -12.81 -13.02
CA ARG A 259 13.75 -12.17 -13.78
C ARG A 259 13.57 -12.35 -15.28
N GLN A 260 13.35 -13.58 -15.74
CA GLN A 260 13.27 -13.91 -17.16
C GLN A 260 12.03 -13.31 -17.86
N THR A 261 10.84 -13.42 -17.26
CA THR A 261 9.57 -12.99 -17.87
C THR A 261 9.21 -11.55 -17.52
N TYR A 262 9.46 -11.13 -16.27
CA TYR A 262 9.00 -9.84 -15.73
C TYR A 262 10.16 -8.89 -15.41
N ALA A 263 11.39 -9.19 -15.82
CA ALA A 263 12.56 -8.36 -15.56
C ALA A 263 12.83 -8.08 -14.05
N GLY A 264 12.43 -8.99 -13.17
CA GLY A 264 12.70 -8.96 -11.72
C GLY A 264 11.99 -7.81 -10.99
N PRO A 265 10.64 -7.75 -11.00
CA PRO A 265 9.87 -6.66 -10.41
C PRO A 265 10.11 -6.45 -8.91
N GLU A 266 10.55 -7.48 -8.18
CA GLU A 266 10.90 -7.43 -6.76
C GLU A 266 11.98 -6.39 -6.41
N SER A 267 12.89 -6.12 -7.34
CA SER A 267 13.90 -5.06 -7.21
C SER A 267 13.31 -3.64 -7.33
N ARG A 268 12.06 -3.50 -7.78
CA ARG A 268 11.42 -2.21 -8.09
C ARG A 268 10.20 -1.90 -7.23
N TYR A 269 9.33 -2.88 -6.99
CA TYR A 269 8.16 -2.71 -6.12
C TYR A 269 8.57 -2.63 -4.66
N CYS A 270 9.70 -3.22 -4.28
CA CYS A 270 10.19 -3.17 -2.92
C CYS A 270 10.61 -1.74 -2.58
N PRO A 271 10.02 -1.10 -1.55
CA PRO A 271 10.35 0.26 -1.18
C PRO A 271 11.69 0.37 -0.42
N ALA A 272 12.34 -0.76 -0.12
CA ALA A 272 13.47 -0.82 0.79
C ALA A 272 14.71 -1.57 0.26
N ALA A 273 14.75 -1.90 -1.04
CA ALA A 273 15.89 -2.60 -1.66
C ALA A 273 16.25 -3.92 -0.94
N VAL A 274 15.23 -4.67 -0.50
CA VAL A 274 15.42 -6.00 0.08
C VAL A 274 15.89 -7.00 -0.99
N TYR A 275 15.41 -6.87 -2.22
CA TYR A 275 15.65 -7.84 -3.29
C TYR A 275 16.63 -7.28 -4.32
N GLU A 276 17.72 -7.99 -4.55
CA GLU A 276 18.74 -7.64 -5.54
C GLU A 276 19.13 -8.86 -6.37
N PHE A 277 19.21 -8.71 -7.70
CA PHE A 277 19.77 -9.73 -8.57
C PHE A 277 21.25 -9.46 -8.77
N VAL A 278 22.09 -10.40 -8.32
CA VAL A 278 23.56 -10.32 -8.45
C VAL A 278 24.05 -11.42 -9.39
N LYS A 279 25.17 -11.17 -10.06
CA LYS A 279 25.87 -12.19 -10.85
C LYS A 279 26.83 -12.97 -9.96
N ASN A 280 26.85 -14.28 -10.13
CA ASN A 280 27.84 -15.18 -9.59
C ASN A 280 29.12 -15.15 -10.44
N ASP A 281 30.20 -15.73 -9.92
CA ASP A 281 31.51 -15.79 -10.60
C ASP A 281 31.44 -16.55 -11.94
N ASP A 282 30.52 -17.52 -12.06
CA ASP A 282 30.25 -18.28 -13.29
C ASP A 282 29.34 -17.53 -14.29
N GLY A 283 28.92 -16.31 -13.96
CA GLY A 283 28.05 -15.47 -14.78
C GLY A 283 26.54 -15.74 -14.61
N SER A 284 26.14 -16.76 -13.85
CA SER A 284 24.73 -17.00 -13.53
C SER A 284 24.18 -15.91 -12.60
N GLU A 285 22.89 -15.56 -12.71
CA GLU A 285 22.24 -14.62 -11.80
C GLU A 285 21.62 -15.36 -10.60
N ARG A 286 21.68 -14.76 -9.41
CA ARG A 286 20.94 -15.20 -8.22
C ARG A 286 20.24 -14.02 -7.54
N LEU A 287 19.18 -14.31 -6.81
CA LEU A 287 18.52 -13.35 -5.93
C LEU A 287 19.24 -13.30 -4.57
N VAL A 288 19.55 -12.10 -4.10
CA VAL A 288 19.99 -11.81 -2.74
C VAL A 288 18.83 -11.13 -1.99
N ILE A 289 18.54 -11.61 -0.79
CA ILE A 289 17.51 -11.08 0.10
C ILE A 289 18.19 -10.38 1.29
N ASN A 290 18.24 -9.05 1.23
CA ASN A 290 18.70 -8.15 2.29
C ASN A 290 17.58 -7.92 3.31
N ALA A 291 17.20 -8.96 4.06
CA ALA A 291 16.06 -8.94 4.97
C ALA A 291 16.14 -7.86 6.07
N GLN A 292 17.35 -7.45 6.46
CA GLN A 292 17.61 -6.40 7.44
C GLN A 292 17.02 -5.03 7.04
N ASN A 293 16.87 -4.78 5.74
CA ASN A 293 16.30 -3.54 5.21
C ASN A 293 14.77 -3.51 5.26
N CYS A 294 14.10 -4.62 5.58
CA CYS A 294 12.65 -4.74 5.40
C CYS A 294 11.85 -3.76 6.27
N VAL A 295 11.05 -2.89 5.65
CA VAL A 295 10.16 -1.94 6.35
C VAL A 295 8.76 -2.50 6.63
N HIS A 296 8.60 -3.82 6.52
CA HIS A 296 7.36 -4.57 6.79
C HIS A 296 6.13 -4.10 6.01
N CYS A 297 6.34 -3.53 4.82
CA CYS A 297 5.26 -2.95 4.01
C CYS A 297 4.25 -3.97 3.46
N LYS A 298 4.60 -5.26 3.41
CA LYS A 298 3.86 -6.38 2.80
C LYS A 298 3.70 -6.38 1.28
N THR A 299 4.23 -5.38 0.57
CA THR A 299 4.08 -5.27 -0.90
C THR A 299 4.60 -6.49 -1.67
N CYS A 300 5.71 -7.10 -1.24
CA CYS A 300 6.31 -8.24 -1.93
C CYS A 300 5.43 -9.49 -1.91
N ASP A 301 4.78 -9.74 -0.77
CA ASP A 301 3.81 -10.82 -0.60
C ASP A 301 2.59 -10.61 -1.51
N ILE A 302 2.15 -9.35 -1.66
CA ILE A 302 0.97 -9.00 -2.46
C ILE A 302 1.26 -8.97 -3.99
N LYS A 303 2.43 -8.47 -4.41
CA LYS A 303 2.70 -8.09 -5.81
C LYS A 303 3.61 -9.06 -6.58
N ASP A 304 4.22 -10.04 -5.92
CA ASP A 304 4.96 -11.08 -6.62
C ASP A 304 4.05 -11.83 -7.60
N PRO A 305 4.32 -11.79 -8.93
CA PRO A 305 3.45 -12.37 -9.95
C PRO A 305 3.23 -13.88 -9.78
N THR A 306 4.11 -14.56 -9.06
CA THR A 306 4.02 -16.01 -8.80
C THR A 306 3.53 -16.36 -7.40
N GLN A 307 3.28 -15.36 -6.53
CA GLN A 307 2.94 -15.58 -5.12
C GLN A 307 3.91 -16.54 -4.41
N ASN A 308 5.20 -16.44 -4.74
CA ASN A 308 6.28 -17.27 -4.26
C ASN A 308 6.90 -16.71 -2.97
N ILE A 309 6.97 -15.39 -2.84
CA ILE A 309 7.43 -14.71 -1.63
C ILE A 309 6.36 -14.82 -0.54
N VAL A 310 6.74 -15.30 0.64
CA VAL A 310 5.90 -15.34 1.83
C VAL A 310 6.54 -14.49 2.90
N TRP A 311 5.83 -13.46 3.34
CA TRP A 311 6.25 -12.64 4.48
C TRP A 311 5.81 -13.33 5.77
N VAL A 312 6.75 -13.57 6.68
CA VAL A 312 6.48 -13.97 8.06
C VAL A 312 7.02 -12.91 9.01
N THR A 313 6.55 -12.92 10.25
CA THR A 313 7.02 -11.99 11.26
C THR A 313 8.47 -12.35 11.66
N PRO A 314 9.43 -11.42 11.63
CA PRO A 314 10.75 -11.64 12.20
C PRO A 314 10.71 -11.71 13.73
N GLU A 315 11.88 -11.83 14.36
CA GLU A 315 11.98 -11.69 15.82
C GLU A 315 11.39 -10.36 16.32
N GLY A 316 10.73 -10.41 17.48
CA GLY A 316 10.07 -9.26 18.08
C GLY A 316 11.03 -8.10 18.33
N GLY A 317 10.63 -6.89 17.98
CA GLY A 317 11.46 -5.68 18.08
C GLY A 317 12.24 -5.35 16.81
N GLY A 318 12.34 -6.28 15.85
CA GLY A 318 12.83 -5.99 14.50
C GLY A 318 11.82 -5.22 13.66
N GLY A 319 12.30 -4.42 12.71
CA GLY A 319 11.48 -3.65 11.77
C GLY A 319 11.71 -2.14 11.85
N PRO A 320 10.83 -1.36 11.19
CA PRO A 320 10.92 0.09 11.18
C PRO A 320 10.61 0.70 12.54
N ASN A 321 11.43 1.66 12.96
CA ASN A 321 11.14 2.53 14.10
C ASN A 321 10.78 3.92 13.59
N TYR A 322 9.49 4.17 13.34
CA TYR A 322 9.01 5.43 12.78
C TYR A 322 8.80 6.48 13.89
N PRO A 323 9.67 7.50 14.05
CA PRO A 323 9.57 8.43 15.17
C PRO A 323 8.42 9.44 15.01
N ASN A 324 7.90 9.63 13.80
CA ASN A 324 6.93 10.70 13.45
C ASN A 324 6.11 10.35 12.19
N MET A 325 5.62 9.10 12.04
CA MET A 325 4.75 8.70 10.92
C MET A 325 3.45 8.07 11.38
#